data_AF-A0A3A8Q9L9-F1
#
_entry.id   AF-A0A3A8Q9L9-F1
#
_cell.length_a   1.000
_cell.length_b   1.000
_cell.length_c   1.000
_cell.angle_alpha   90.00
_cell.angle_beta   90.00
_cell.angle_gamma   90.00
#
_symmetry.space_group_name_H-M   'P 1'
#
loop_
_entity.id
_entity.type
_entity.pdbx_description
1 polymer ?
#
loop_
_entity_poly.entity_id
_entity_poly.type
_entity_poly.pdbx_seq_one_letter_code
_entity_poly.pdbx_strand_id
1 'polypeptide(L)'
;MTIGRIAPMLALGAFLVLSPRTVQAQEQNPDNPECLGDECGRPKEVGGGCGCGCGCSVWVAYTDDGKTLSYTDDADGDGKADDKDNCPFTSNRDQDDLPDVDGVGSACDNCPALGNADQLDGDGDGIGDACDPDDDNDGHVDDADNCRTIPNANQADNDGDGMGDVCDDNDDNDLWKDGEDNCPLVANDDKQLPADVSKCRVDADGDNVSDNLDNCPGLSNPDQKDSDVDGMGDKCDPDIDDDSVLNAADNCSAVANRDQADDDGDGLGDACDTRYCVVLNRDHPNDCLDPKAPFSVGTGGTISVEKTGMAVRPPLFANRNGAAIEYTWTVVKRPSGSTAVVENPKGAVTYSRHWEYQYVDGSVPNFNPDKEGEYELQVSTRLAFADRVFPNERASVSSLFVKVGKDEAGSGCTSLPAGGSVAALGAGVLGLLLRRRKKA
;
A
#
# COMPACT_ATOMS: atom_id res chain seq x y z
N MET A 1 -77.89 -24.83 -49.96
CA MET A 1 -77.23 -25.91 -49.20
C MET A 1 -75.97 -25.29 -48.60
N THR A 2 -76.11 -24.68 -47.42
CA THR A 2 -75.83 -25.22 -46.06
C THR A 2 -74.40 -24.95 -45.60
N ILE A 3 -74.32 -24.07 -44.58
CA ILE A 3 -73.40 -24.10 -43.41
C ILE A 3 -71.92 -23.76 -43.73
N GLY A 4 -71.22 -22.87 -43.04
CA GLY A 4 -71.44 -22.26 -41.73
C GLY A 4 -70.46 -21.12 -41.44
N ARG A 5 -70.77 -20.41 -40.36
CA ARG A 5 -70.07 -19.27 -39.77
C ARG A 5 -68.71 -19.66 -39.18
N ILE A 6 -67.74 -18.74 -39.16
CA ILE A 6 -66.95 -18.31 -37.99
C ILE A 6 -66.32 -16.94 -38.29
N ALA A 7 -66.37 -16.05 -37.29
CA ALA A 7 -65.91 -14.66 -37.28
C ALA A 7 -64.37 -14.53 -37.29
N PRO A 8 -63.81 -13.37 -37.66
CA PRO A 8 -62.37 -13.15 -37.58
C PRO A 8 -61.95 -12.86 -36.13
N MET A 9 -60.94 -13.58 -35.64
CA MET A 9 -60.21 -13.18 -34.44
C MET A 9 -59.49 -11.88 -34.73
N LEU A 10 -59.91 -10.81 -34.06
CA LEU A 10 -59.09 -9.62 -33.83
C LEU A 10 -57.89 -10.06 -32.97
N ALA A 11 -56.69 -10.00 -33.55
CA ALA A 11 -55.46 -9.99 -32.79
C ALA A 11 -55.37 -8.65 -32.04
N LEU A 12 -55.79 -8.65 -30.77
CA LEU A 12 -55.49 -7.57 -29.85
C LEU A 12 -53.98 -7.67 -29.54
N GLY A 13 -53.18 -6.85 -30.21
CA GLY A 13 -51.80 -6.63 -29.82
C GLY A 13 -51.77 -5.97 -28.45
N ALA A 14 -51.56 -6.77 -27.41
CA ALA A 14 -51.14 -6.24 -26.12
C ALA A 14 -49.72 -5.69 -26.30
N PHE A 15 -49.62 -4.36 -26.46
CA PHE A 15 -48.38 -3.64 -26.19
C PHE A 15 -48.11 -3.76 -24.70
N LEU A 16 -47.40 -4.82 -24.31
CA LEU A 16 -46.61 -4.82 -23.08
C LEU A 16 -45.49 -3.81 -23.30
N VAL A 17 -45.72 -2.58 -22.83
CA VAL A 17 -44.64 -1.66 -22.54
C VAL A 17 -43.89 -2.30 -21.37
N LEU A 18 -42.88 -3.11 -21.70
CA LEU A 18 -41.78 -3.36 -20.79
C LEU A 18 -41.09 -2.01 -20.62
N SER A 19 -41.50 -1.26 -19.60
CA SER A 19 -40.61 -0.25 -19.05
C SER A 19 -39.28 -0.95 -18.80
N PRO A 20 -38.13 -0.41 -19.24
CA PRO A 20 -36.87 -0.89 -18.73
C PRO A 20 -36.95 -0.68 -17.22
N ARG A 21 -37.16 -1.76 -16.47
CA ARG A 21 -36.70 -1.77 -15.09
C ARG A 21 -35.20 -1.62 -15.25
N THR A 22 -34.71 -0.42 -14.97
CA THR A 22 -33.35 -0.25 -14.49
C THR A 22 -33.12 -1.38 -13.50
N VAL A 23 -32.18 -2.27 -13.81
CA VAL A 23 -31.66 -3.20 -12.84
C VAL A 23 -31.15 -2.30 -11.71
N GLN A 24 -31.87 -2.27 -10.58
CA GLN A 24 -31.33 -1.66 -9.39
C GLN A 24 -30.13 -2.52 -9.01
N ALA A 25 -28.93 -1.96 -9.13
CA ALA A 25 -27.82 -2.37 -8.29
C ALA A 25 -28.34 -2.33 -6.85
N GLN A 26 -28.21 -3.47 -6.15
CA GLN A 26 -28.58 -3.77 -4.75
C GLN A 26 -29.62 -2.87 -4.07
N GLU A 27 -30.70 -3.49 -3.56
CA GLU A 27 -31.62 -2.81 -2.64
C GLU A 27 -30.85 -2.08 -1.52
N GLN A 28 -31.26 -0.85 -1.20
CA GLN A 28 -30.66 -0.02 -0.17
C GLN A 28 -30.49 -0.81 1.12
N ASN A 29 -29.24 -1.17 1.43
CA ASN A 29 -28.87 -1.76 2.70
C ASN A 29 -28.34 -0.65 3.60
N PRO A 30 -29.03 -0.31 4.72
CA PRO A 30 -28.54 0.67 5.68
C PRO A 30 -27.21 0.29 6.34
N ASP A 31 -26.77 -0.97 6.20
CA ASP A 31 -25.51 -1.49 6.72
C ASP A 31 -24.32 -1.36 5.73
N ASN A 32 -24.49 -0.69 4.58
CA ASN A 32 -23.41 -0.44 3.62
C ASN A 32 -22.94 1.04 3.63
N PRO A 33 -21.78 1.37 4.25
CA PRO A 33 -21.28 2.75 4.33
C PRO A 33 -20.84 3.36 2.99
N GLU A 34 -20.74 2.56 1.91
CA GLU A 34 -20.40 3.05 0.56
C GLU A 34 -21.63 3.37 -0.31
N CYS A 35 -22.85 3.16 0.21
CA CYS A 35 -24.10 3.41 -0.50
C CYS A 35 -24.94 4.47 0.21
N LEU A 36 -24.58 5.75 0.02
CA LEU A 36 -25.41 6.88 0.43
C LEU A 36 -26.04 7.55 -0.81
N GLY A 37 -27.17 7.00 -1.28
CA GLY A 37 -28.00 7.59 -2.34
C GLY A 37 -27.94 6.86 -3.68
N ASP A 38 -28.27 7.57 -4.78
CA ASP A 38 -28.44 7.00 -6.13
C ASP A 38 -27.09 6.75 -6.87
N GLU A 39 -25.96 6.94 -6.18
CA GLU A 39 -24.60 6.78 -6.72
C GLU A 39 -23.85 5.66 -5.98
N CYS A 40 -24.43 4.45 -5.94
CA CYS A 40 -23.67 3.30 -5.45
C CYS A 40 -22.47 3.04 -6.40
N GLY A 41 -21.25 2.96 -5.85
CA GLY A 41 -20.08 2.48 -6.59
C GLY A 41 -19.55 3.41 -7.68
N ARG A 42 -19.70 4.74 -7.57
CA ARG A 42 -18.88 5.68 -8.35
C ARG A 42 -17.85 6.35 -7.43
N PRO A 43 -16.63 5.80 -7.27
CA PRO A 43 -15.54 6.57 -6.71
C PRO A 43 -15.32 7.78 -7.61
N LYS A 44 -15.23 8.97 -7.03
CA LYS A 44 -14.86 10.21 -7.76
C LYS A 44 -13.63 9.94 -8.62
N GLU A 45 -13.57 10.60 -9.78
CA GLU A 45 -12.54 10.48 -10.84
C GLU A 45 -11.09 10.78 -10.41
N VAL A 46 -10.78 10.80 -9.11
CA VAL A 46 -9.50 11.24 -8.51
C VAL A 46 -9.05 10.32 -7.36
N GLY A 47 -9.45 9.05 -7.36
CA GLY A 47 -9.18 8.15 -6.23
C GLY A 47 -10.16 8.43 -5.09
N GLY A 48 -11.13 7.53 -4.91
CA GLY A 48 -12.06 7.58 -3.80
C GLY A 48 -11.36 7.09 -2.54
N GLY A 49 -10.60 7.98 -1.91
CA GLY A 49 -9.73 7.74 -0.76
C GLY A 49 -10.17 6.68 0.24
N CYS A 50 -9.33 5.66 0.37
CA CYS A 50 -8.80 5.27 1.66
C CYS A 50 -7.74 6.32 2.04
N GLY A 51 -8.08 7.27 2.92
CA GLY A 51 -7.05 8.07 3.56
C GLY A 51 -6.36 7.16 4.57
N CYS A 52 -5.02 7.12 4.55
CA CYS A 52 -4.10 6.19 5.24
C CYS A 52 -3.70 5.02 4.33
N GLY A 53 -2.40 4.83 4.11
CA GLY A 53 -1.77 3.89 3.16
C GLY A 53 -1.91 2.41 3.53
N CYS A 54 -3.12 2.01 3.89
CA CYS A 54 -3.48 0.62 4.08
C CYS A 54 -4.10 0.12 2.77
N GLY A 55 -3.58 -0.98 2.23
CA GLY A 55 -4.24 -1.74 1.16
C GLY A 55 -5.71 -1.93 1.51
N CYS A 56 -6.58 -1.49 0.60
CA CYS A 56 -8.01 -1.67 0.77
C CYS A 56 -8.37 -3.08 0.33
N SER A 57 -9.57 -3.54 0.67
CA SER A 57 -10.04 -4.86 0.28
C SER A 57 -11.28 -4.65 -0.55
N VAL A 58 -11.21 -5.08 -1.81
CA VAL A 58 -12.33 -4.93 -2.73
C VAL A 58 -13.34 -6.04 -2.48
N TRP A 59 -14.61 -5.64 -2.43
CA TRP A 59 -15.71 -6.58 -2.36
C TRP A 59 -15.94 -7.22 -3.73
N VAL A 60 -15.30 -8.36 -3.98
CA VAL A 60 -15.59 -9.16 -5.19
C VAL A 60 -16.83 -10.03 -4.95
N ALA A 61 -17.97 -9.60 -5.49
CA ALA A 61 -19.18 -10.41 -5.53
C ALA A 61 -19.09 -11.49 -6.62
N TYR A 62 -18.69 -12.72 -6.26
CA TYR A 62 -18.96 -13.89 -7.11
C TYR A 62 -20.46 -14.24 -6.98
N THR A 63 -21.22 -14.03 -8.04
CA THR A 63 -22.62 -14.49 -8.14
C THR A 63 -22.63 -16.03 -8.10
N ASP A 64 -23.37 -16.67 -7.18
CA ASP A 64 -24.77 -17.06 -7.43
C ASP A 64 -25.67 -17.15 -6.17
N ASP A 65 -25.18 -16.80 -4.97
CA ASP A 65 -25.95 -16.98 -3.73
C ASP A 65 -25.73 -15.91 -2.66
N GLY A 66 -24.96 -14.85 -2.95
CA GLY A 66 -24.93 -13.61 -2.18
C GLY A 66 -24.57 -13.77 -0.69
N LYS A 67 -23.85 -14.85 -0.35
CA LYS A 67 -23.53 -15.21 1.05
C LYS A 67 -22.06 -15.54 1.31
N THR A 68 -21.24 -15.61 0.29
CA THR A 68 -19.79 -15.74 0.41
C THR A 68 -19.16 -14.45 -0.06
N LEU A 69 -18.83 -13.60 0.92
CA LEU A 69 -17.97 -12.46 0.72
C LEU A 69 -16.55 -13.01 0.82
N SER A 70 -15.84 -13.06 -0.31
CA SER A 70 -14.39 -13.33 -0.28
C SER A 70 -13.69 -12.00 -0.12
N TYR A 71 -12.84 -11.92 0.89
CA TYR A 71 -11.82 -10.87 0.97
C TYR A 71 -10.86 -11.13 -0.18
N THR A 72 -10.65 -10.14 -1.03
CA THR A 72 -9.51 -10.10 -1.95
C THR A 72 -8.75 -8.83 -1.63
N ASP A 73 -7.43 -8.96 -1.61
CA ASP A 73 -6.53 -7.84 -1.40
C ASP A 73 -6.65 -6.87 -2.60
N ASP A 74 -6.59 -5.57 -2.32
CA ASP A 74 -6.58 -4.43 -3.25
C ASP A 74 -5.52 -3.45 -2.70
N ALA A 75 -4.27 -3.79 -2.96
CA ALA A 75 -3.13 -3.19 -2.28
C ALA A 75 -3.01 -1.68 -2.55
N ASP A 76 -3.38 -1.21 -3.74
CA ASP A 76 -3.30 0.21 -4.11
C ASP A 76 -4.61 1.01 -3.90
N GLY A 77 -5.72 0.33 -3.59
CA GLY A 77 -7.00 0.94 -3.27
C GLY A 77 -7.72 1.56 -4.47
N ASP A 78 -7.42 1.13 -5.70
CA ASP A 78 -8.02 1.68 -6.91
C ASP A 78 -9.40 1.10 -7.26
N GLY A 79 -9.79 0.04 -6.54
CA GLY A 79 -11.05 -0.69 -6.72
C GLY A 79 -10.95 -1.95 -7.60
N LYS A 80 -9.74 -2.40 -7.91
CA LYS A 80 -9.44 -3.71 -8.50
C LYS A 80 -8.89 -4.63 -7.42
N ALA A 81 -9.18 -5.91 -7.56
CA ALA A 81 -8.56 -6.89 -6.67
C ALA A 81 -7.20 -7.26 -7.28
N ASP A 82 -6.17 -7.47 -6.46
CA ASP A 82 -4.80 -7.75 -6.92
C ASP A 82 -4.75 -8.90 -7.94
N ASP A 83 -5.61 -9.91 -7.79
CA ASP A 83 -5.71 -11.06 -8.72
C ASP A 83 -6.27 -10.73 -10.11
N LYS A 84 -6.71 -9.49 -10.31
CA LYS A 84 -7.36 -8.95 -11.51
C LYS A 84 -6.86 -7.54 -11.85
N ASP A 85 -5.85 -7.08 -11.14
CA ASP A 85 -5.23 -5.79 -11.33
C ASP A 85 -3.96 -5.96 -12.15
N ASN A 86 -3.83 -5.23 -13.25
CA ASN A 86 -2.61 -5.21 -14.05
C ASN A 86 -1.53 -4.25 -13.52
N CYS A 87 -1.84 -3.47 -12.47
CA CYS A 87 -0.86 -2.77 -11.64
C CYS A 87 -1.25 -2.85 -10.15
N PRO A 88 -1.14 -4.02 -9.49
CA PRO A 88 -1.64 -4.23 -8.12
C PRO A 88 -1.16 -3.23 -7.07
N PHE A 89 -0.03 -2.55 -7.32
CA PHE A 89 0.61 -1.61 -6.40
C PHE A 89 0.61 -0.16 -6.91
N THR A 90 0.01 0.11 -8.08
CA THR A 90 -0.04 1.46 -8.67
C THR A 90 -1.41 1.76 -9.23
N SER A 91 -2.14 2.61 -8.51
CA SER A 91 -3.54 2.91 -8.80
C SER A 91 -3.81 3.25 -10.26
N ASN A 92 -4.53 2.37 -10.95
CA ASN A 92 -4.81 2.45 -12.38
C ASN A 92 -6.18 1.85 -12.73
N ARG A 93 -7.24 2.42 -12.15
CA ARG A 93 -8.61 1.88 -12.25
C ARG A 93 -9.13 1.63 -13.66
N ASP A 94 -8.61 2.37 -14.65
CA ASP A 94 -8.94 2.17 -16.06
C ASP A 94 -8.35 0.89 -16.64
N GLN A 95 -7.27 0.38 -16.04
CA GLN A 95 -6.54 -0.82 -16.44
C GLN A 95 -6.04 -0.69 -17.88
N ASP A 96 -5.64 0.52 -18.26
CA ASP A 96 -5.05 0.79 -19.57
C ASP A 96 -3.74 -0.01 -19.66
N ASP A 97 -3.64 -0.82 -20.71
CA ASP A 97 -2.51 -1.70 -21.05
C ASP A 97 -2.35 -1.61 -22.57
N LEU A 98 -1.98 -0.42 -23.03
CA LEU A 98 -1.77 -0.11 -24.43
C LEU A 98 -0.47 0.67 -24.56
N PRO A 99 0.36 0.35 -25.56
CA PRO A 99 0.00 -0.28 -26.84
C PRO A 99 0.43 -1.75 -27.02
N ASP A 100 1.20 -2.33 -26.11
CA ASP A 100 1.81 -3.67 -26.13
C ASP A 100 0.85 -4.79 -25.67
N VAL A 101 -0.02 -4.51 -24.69
CA VAL A 101 -1.03 -5.47 -24.19
C VAL A 101 -0.38 -6.73 -23.61
N ASP A 102 0.63 -6.56 -22.76
CA ASP A 102 1.43 -7.67 -22.21
C ASP A 102 0.91 -8.20 -20.88
N GLY A 103 -0.07 -7.52 -20.29
CA GLY A 103 -0.68 -7.85 -19.00
C GLY A 103 -0.18 -7.00 -17.83
N VAL A 104 0.77 -6.09 -18.06
CA VAL A 104 1.22 -5.06 -17.11
C VAL A 104 0.58 -3.73 -17.51
N GLY A 105 -0.06 -3.05 -16.57
CA GLY A 105 -0.77 -1.80 -16.88
C GLY A 105 0.20 -0.66 -17.19
N SER A 106 -0.17 0.23 -18.11
CA SER A 106 0.64 1.39 -18.53
C SER A 106 0.99 2.37 -17.39
N ALA A 107 0.39 2.20 -16.21
CA ALA A 107 0.69 3.00 -15.01
C ALA A 107 1.93 2.50 -14.25
N CYS A 108 2.25 1.21 -14.37
CA CYS A 108 3.37 0.55 -13.69
C CYS A 108 4.35 -0.14 -14.66
N ASP A 109 4.06 -0.13 -15.97
CA ASP A 109 4.91 -0.70 -17.00
C ASP A 109 6.22 0.10 -17.18
N ASN A 110 7.36 -0.55 -16.95
CA ASN A 110 8.69 0.03 -17.16
C ASN A 110 9.12 0.06 -18.64
N CYS A 111 8.38 -0.59 -19.55
CA CYS A 111 8.53 -0.48 -21.00
C CYS A 111 7.19 -0.28 -21.74
N PRO A 112 6.56 0.92 -21.63
CA PRO A 112 5.20 1.20 -22.11
C PRO A 112 4.92 1.11 -23.62
N ALA A 113 5.85 0.60 -24.41
CA ALA A 113 5.67 0.40 -25.85
C ALA A 113 6.13 -0.99 -26.33
N LEU A 114 6.71 -1.81 -25.44
CA LEU A 114 7.31 -3.10 -25.75
C LEU A 114 6.94 -4.08 -24.63
N GLY A 115 6.10 -5.06 -24.97
CA GLY A 115 5.64 -6.02 -23.97
C GLY A 115 6.77 -6.84 -23.35
N ASN A 116 6.88 -6.75 -22.04
CA ASN A 116 7.83 -7.39 -21.13
C ASN A 116 7.13 -7.71 -19.81
N ALA A 117 6.26 -8.71 -19.84
CA ALA A 117 5.43 -9.10 -18.69
C ALA A 117 6.21 -9.55 -17.44
N ASP A 118 7.52 -9.78 -17.57
CA ASP A 118 8.46 -10.05 -16.47
C ASP A 118 8.99 -8.78 -15.81
N GLN A 119 8.91 -7.62 -16.48
CA GLN A 119 9.31 -6.30 -15.98
C GLN A 119 10.74 -6.27 -15.44
N LEU A 120 11.63 -7.08 -16.04
CA LEU A 120 13.06 -7.07 -15.70
C LEU A 120 13.63 -5.66 -15.93
N ASP A 121 14.45 -5.23 -14.97
CA ASP A 121 15.11 -3.91 -14.87
C ASP A 121 16.42 -4.15 -14.10
N GLY A 122 17.43 -4.61 -14.84
CA GLY A 122 18.67 -5.19 -14.29
C GLY A 122 19.52 -4.19 -13.49
N ASP A 123 19.40 -2.91 -13.79
CA ASP A 123 20.12 -1.83 -13.10
C ASP A 123 19.25 -1.02 -12.12
N GLY A 124 17.94 -1.26 -12.12
CA GLY A 124 16.96 -0.61 -11.26
C GLY A 124 16.79 0.89 -11.55
N ASP A 125 17.04 1.34 -12.78
CA ASP A 125 16.93 2.76 -13.15
C ASP A 125 15.48 3.19 -13.45
N GLY A 126 14.57 2.22 -13.56
CA GLY A 126 13.14 2.38 -13.82
C GLY A 126 12.76 2.25 -15.31
N ILE A 127 13.70 1.91 -16.18
CA ILE A 127 13.50 1.55 -17.57
C ILE A 127 13.76 0.03 -17.68
N GLY A 128 12.79 -0.73 -18.20
CA GLY A 128 12.99 -2.18 -18.27
C GLY A 128 14.00 -2.60 -19.36
N ASP A 129 14.66 -3.74 -19.17
CA ASP A 129 15.65 -4.33 -20.09
C ASP A 129 15.11 -4.48 -21.54
N ALA A 130 13.80 -4.60 -21.68
CA ALA A 130 13.18 -4.72 -23.00
C ALA A 130 13.27 -3.43 -23.84
N CYS A 131 13.49 -2.28 -23.19
CA CYS A 131 13.49 -0.96 -23.80
C CYS A 131 14.62 -0.04 -23.32
N ASP A 132 15.47 -0.49 -22.39
CA ASP A 132 16.72 0.16 -22.04
C ASP A 132 17.75 -0.01 -23.19
N PRO A 133 18.58 1.01 -23.48
CA PRO A 133 19.74 0.86 -24.36
C PRO A 133 21.02 0.29 -23.70
N ASP A 134 21.06 0.15 -22.37
CA ASP A 134 22.20 -0.21 -21.51
C ASP A 134 21.65 -0.91 -20.24
N ASP A 135 21.23 -2.18 -20.38
CA ASP A 135 20.45 -2.96 -19.37
C ASP A 135 21.12 -3.07 -17.97
N ASP A 136 22.43 -2.80 -17.85
CA ASP A 136 23.18 -2.86 -16.59
C ASP A 136 23.88 -1.54 -16.19
N ASN A 137 23.66 -0.48 -16.99
CA ASN A 137 24.19 0.87 -16.81
C ASN A 137 25.71 0.96 -16.54
N ASP A 138 26.50 0.02 -17.07
CA ASP A 138 27.95 -0.01 -16.88
C ASP A 138 28.70 1.01 -17.78
N GLY A 139 27.96 1.59 -18.75
CA GLY A 139 28.42 2.58 -19.70
C GLY A 139 28.67 2.05 -21.11
N HIS A 140 28.34 0.79 -21.40
CA HIS A 140 28.34 0.19 -22.74
C HIS A 140 26.91 -0.19 -23.15
N VAL A 141 26.52 0.18 -24.38
CA VAL A 141 25.19 -0.16 -24.90
C VAL A 141 25.07 -1.67 -25.18
N ASP A 142 23.89 -2.28 -25.05
CA ASP A 142 23.69 -3.76 -25.10
C ASP A 142 24.21 -4.46 -26.37
N ASP A 143 24.28 -3.73 -27.48
CA ASP A 143 24.78 -4.22 -28.77
C ASP A 143 26.32 -4.28 -28.82
N ALA A 144 26.97 -3.55 -27.92
CA ALA A 144 28.42 -3.47 -27.76
C ALA A 144 28.92 -4.13 -26.47
N ASP A 145 28.01 -4.47 -25.56
CA ASP A 145 28.28 -5.11 -24.28
C ASP A 145 28.44 -6.64 -24.44
N ASN A 146 29.54 -7.20 -23.93
CA ASN A 146 29.79 -8.64 -23.89
C ASN A 146 29.16 -9.35 -22.67
N CYS A 147 28.61 -8.62 -21.71
CA CYS A 147 27.84 -9.08 -20.55
C CYS A 147 26.63 -8.20 -20.23
N ARG A 148 25.83 -7.85 -21.25
CA ARG A 148 24.55 -7.09 -21.20
C ARG A 148 23.85 -6.85 -19.85
N THR A 149 23.68 -7.85 -19.00
CA THR A 149 22.89 -7.77 -17.75
C THR A 149 23.74 -7.83 -16.48
N ILE A 150 25.07 -7.75 -16.59
CA ILE A 150 26.02 -7.88 -15.47
C ILE A 150 27.10 -6.81 -15.64
N PRO A 151 27.10 -5.76 -14.79
CA PRO A 151 27.95 -4.60 -14.99
C PRO A 151 29.44 -4.96 -15.09
N ASN A 152 30.06 -4.69 -16.23
CA ASN A 152 31.45 -5.05 -16.48
C ASN A 152 32.18 -4.00 -17.33
N ALA A 153 32.23 -2.76 -16.85
CA ALA A 153 32.75 -1.60 -17.59
C ALA A 153 34.16 -1.77 -18.23
N ASN A 154 34.93 -2.76 -17.80
CA ASN A 154 36.23 -3.13 -18.37
C ASN A 154 36.14 -3.95 -19.68
N GLN A 155 34.99 -4.57 -19.97
CA GLN A 155 34.69 -5.45 -21.11
C GLN A 155 35.77 -6.51 -21.33
N ALA A 156 36.23 -7.14 -20.24
CA ALA A 156 37.19 -8.23 -20.29
C ALA A 156 36.56 -9.44 -21.01
N ASP A 157 37.34 -10.08 -21.88
CA ASP A 157 36.99 -11.22 -22.73
C ASP A 157 38.30 -11.96 -23.02
N ASN A 158 38.67 -12.87 -22.13
CA ASN A 158 40.00 -13.45 -22.04
C ASN A 158 40.28 -14.46 -23.16
N ASP A 159 39.27 -15.21 -23.60
CA ASP A 159 39.41 -16.19 -24.67
C ASP A 159 38.98 -15.68 -26.06
N GLY A 160 38.29 -14.55 -26.12
CA GLY A 160 37.86 -13.89 -27.35
C GLY A 160 36.66 -14.53 -28.02
N ASP A 161 35.80 -15.23 -27.27
CA ASP A 161 34.59 -15.87 -27.80
C ASP A 161 33.39 -14.91 -27.95
N GLY A 162 33.49 -13.75 -27.30
CA GLY A 162 32.52 -12.66 -27.34
C GLY A 162 31.56 -12.60 -26.15
N MET A 163 31.65 -13.53 -25.21
CA MET A 163 31.10 -13.43 -23.85
C MET A 163 32.16 -12.79 -22.94
N GLY A 164 31.75 -11.92 -22.02
CA GLY A 164 32.72 -11.30 -21.10
C GLY A 164 33.03 -12.16 -19.89
N ASP A 165 34.21 -11.96 -19.30
CA ASP A 165 34.74 -12.80 -18.20
C ASP A 165 33.79 -12.87 -16.98
N VAL A 166 32.89 -11.89 -16.78
CA VAL A 166 31.95 -11.91 -15.63
C VAL A 166 30.68 -12.73 -15.88
N CYS A 167 30.37 -13.02 -17.14
CA CYS A 167 29.16 -13.73 -17.55
C CYS A 167 29.46 -14.98 -18.41
N ASP A 168 30.73 -15.26 -18.67
CA ASP A 168 31.22 -16.54 -19.17
C ASP A 168 31.36 -17.53 -18.00
N ASP A 169 31.14 -18.80 -18.30
CA ASP A 169 31.29 -19.91 -17.37
C ASP A 169 32.71 -20.52 -17.45
N ASN A 170 33.54 -20.09 -18.41
CA ASN A 170 34.84 -20.70 -18.75
C ASN A 170 35.78 -19.72 -19.50
N ASP A 171 36.32 -18.73 -18.79
CA ASP A 171 37.05 -17.57 -19.35
C ASP A 171 38.31 -17.90 -20.15
N ASP A 172 38.90 -19.10 -19.99
CA ASP A 172 40.13 -19.50 -20.69
C ASP A 172 39.98 -20.70 -21.63
N ASN A 173 38.76 -21.23 -21.71
CA ASN A 173 38.35 -22.30 -22.59
C ASN A 173 39.16 -23.60 -22.46
N ASP A 174 39.57 -23.96 -21.24
CA ASP A 174 40.50 -25.07 -20.97
C ASP A 174 39.87 -26.43 -20.59
N LEU A 175 38.54 -26.52 -20.67
CA LEU A 175 37.66 -27.65 -20.30
C LEU A 175 37.14 -27.64 -18.85
N TRP A 176 37.62 -26.75 -17.98
CA TRP A 176 37.11 -26.58 -16.63
C TRP A 176 36.36 -25.25 -16.50
N LYS A 177 35.13 -25.30 -15.99
CA LYS A 177 34.36 -24.08 -15.69
C LYS A 177 35.01 -23.29 -14.56
N ASP A 178 34.84 -21.98 -14.51
CA ASP A 178 35.55 -21.09 -13.56
C ASP A 178 35.34 -21.48 -12.09
N GLY A 179 34.12 -21.93 -11.74
CA GLY A 179 33.81 -22.43 -10.39
C GLY A 179 34.51 -23.75 -10.02
N GLU A 180 35.00 -24.52 -11.00
CA GLU A 180 35.76 -25.77 -10.82
C GLU A 180 37.23 -25.65 -11.21
N ASP A 181 37.61 -24.53 -11.83
CA ASP A 181 38.94 -24.26 -12.31
C ASP A 181 39.82 -23.60 -11.24
N ASN A 182 41.12 -23.87 -11.31
CA ASN A 182 42.10 -23.35 -10.36
C ASN A 182 42.86 -22.13 -10.88
N CYS A 183 42.65 -21.74 -12.13
CA CYS A 183 43.19 -20.53 -12.73
C CYS A 183 42.31 -20.02 -13.89
N PRO A 184 41.08 -19.53 -13.61
CA PRO A 184 40.03 -19.32 -14.63
C PRO A 184 40.44 -18.50 -15.86
N LEU A 185 41.41 -17.60 -15.69
CA LEU A 185 41.88 -16.72 -16.77
C LEU A 185 43.12 -17.25 -17.51
N VAL A 186 43.64 -18.44 -17.18
CA VAL A 186 44.86 -18.99 -17.80
C VAL A 186 44.76 -20.50 -18.02
N ALA A 187 44.47 -20.84 -19.28
CA ALA A 187 44.22 -22.21 -19.70
C ALA A 187 45.26 -23.21 -19.20
N ASN A 188 44.80 -24.17 -18.40
CA ASN A 188 45.63 -25.19 -17.79
C ASN A 188 44.92 -26.53 -17.56
N ASP A 189 44.20 -27.09 -18.55
CA ASP A 189 43.48 -28.40 -18.57
C ASP A 189 44.04 -29.50 -17.64
N ASP A 190 45.37 -29.64 -17.52
CA ASP A 190 46.02 -30.57 -16.59
C ASP A 190 46.01 -30.15 -15.09
N LYS A 191 45.32 -29.06 -14.77
CA LYS A 191 45.24 -28.32 -13.51
C LYS A 191 46.60 -27.88 -12.95
N GLN A 192 47.63 -27.71 -13.79
CA GLN A 192 48.91 -27.17 -13.33
C GLN A 192 48.92 -25.64 -13.35
N LEU A 193 49.02 -25.04 -12.17
CA LEU A 193 49.12 -23.58 -12.03
C LEU A 193 50.32 -23.01 -12.81
N PRO A 194 50.15 -21.84 -13.45
CA PRO A 194 51.25 -21.14 -14.10
C PRO A 194 52.33 -20.71 -13.10
N ALA A 195 53.54 -20.47 -13.60
CA ALA A 195 54.66 -20.02 -12.76
C ALA A 195 54.38 -18.68 -12.06
N ASP A 196 53.55 -17.84 -12.65
CA ASP A 196 53.04 -16.60 -12.08
C ASP A 196 51.56 -16.77 -11.74
N VAL A 197 51.30 -17.18 -10.50
CA VAL A 197 49.94 -17.45 -9.98
C VAL A 197 49.11 -16.17 -9.84
N SER A 198 49.72 -14.99 -9.90
CA SER A 198 48.98 -13.73 -9.81
C SER A 198 48.03 -13.50 -10.98
N LYS A 199 48.26 -14.16 -12.11
CA LYS A 199 47.37 -14.12 -13.28
C LYS A 199 46.05 -14.86 -13.09
N CYS A 200 45.97 -15.72 -12.08
CA CYS A 200 44.78 -16.48 -11.73
C CYS A 200 43.84 -15.73 -10.77
N ARG A 201 44.21 -14.52 -10.33
CA ARG A 201 43.44 -13.71 -9.36
C ARG A 201 43.32 -12.29 -9.89
N VAL A 202 42.23 -12.03 -10.59
CA VAL A 202 41.80 -10.68 -10.93
C VAL A 202 40.76 -10.26 -9.90
N ASP A 203 40.84 -9.00 -9.51
CA ASP A 203 40.06 -8.33 -8.47
C ASP A 203 39.84 -6.92 -9.04
N ALA A 204 38.83 -6.80 -9.89
CA ALA A 204 38.59 -5.63 -10.74
C ALA A 204 38.23 -4.40 -9.91
N ASP A 205 37.46 -4.59 -8.83
CA ASP A 205 36.97 -3.52 -7.97
C ASP A 205 37.83 -3.26 -6.71
N GLY A 206 38.80 -4.15 -6.44
CA GLY A 206 39.80 -4.02 -5.38
C GLY A 206 39.27 -4.35 -3.98
N ASP A 207 38.24 -5.17 -3.87
CA ASP A 207 37.58 -5.51 -2.62
C ASP A 207 38.21 -6.71 -1.88
N ASN A 208 39.18 -7.37 -2.53
CA ASN A 208 39.93 -8.54 -2.08
C ASN A 208 39.13 -9.86 -2.11
N VAL A 209 38.05 -9.89 -2.89
CA VAL A 209 37.45 -11.07 -3.51
C VAL A 209 37.98 -11.15 -4.96
N SER A 210 38.00 -12.34 -5.54
CA SER A 210 38.49 -12.53 -6.92
C SER A 210 37.26 -12.51 -7.81
N ASP A 211 37.31 -11.89 -9.00
CA ASP A 211 36.13 -11.68 -9.86
C ASP A 211 35.29 -12.95 -10.05
N ASN A 212 35.95 -14.10 -10.26
CA ASN A 212 35.31 -15.42 -10.43
C ASN A 212 34.65 -16.02 -9.15
N LEU A 213 34.79 -15.35 -8.01
CA LEU A 213 34.19 -15.69 -6.71
C LEU A 213 33.45 -14.49 -6.12
N ASP A 214 33.35 -13.40 -6.86
CA ASP A 214 32.74 -12.14 -6.44
C ASP A 214 31.31 -12.10 -6.98
N ASN A 215 30.33 -11.96 -6.10
CA ASN A 215 28.93 -11.80 -6.50
C ASN A 215 28.58 -10.37 -6.92
N CYS A 216 29.52 -9.42 -6.87
CA CYS A 216 29.45 -8.10 -7.52
C CYS A 216 30.82 -7.66 -8.09
N PRO A 217 31.35 -8.30 -9.15
CA PRO A 217 32.72 -8.08 -9.65
C PRO A 217 33.07 -6.62 -10.03
N GLY A 218 32.06 -5.82 -10.37
CA GLY A 218 32.22 -4.40 -10.69
C GLY A 218 32.12 -3.45 -9.48
N LEU A 219 31.70 -3.93 -8.30
CA LEU A 219 31.28 -3.11 -7.17
C LEU A 219 31.69 -3.68 -5.80
N SER A 220 32.78 -3.15 -5.26
CA SER A 220 33.37 -3.59 -3.97
C SER A 220 32.41 -3.93 -2.83
N ASN A 221 32.19 -5.21 -2.56
CA ASN A 221 31.36 -5.76 -1.47
C ASN A 221 32.11 -6.89 -0.73
N PRO A 222 33.12 -6.55 0.10
CA PRO A 222 33.98 -7.56 0.74
C PRO A 222 33.28 -8.56 1.67
N ASP A 223 32.03 -8.29 2.05
CA ASP A 223 31.19 -9.17 2.87
C ASP A 223 30.38 -10.17 2.04
N GLN A 224 30.30 -9.99 0.71
CA GLN A 224 29.60 -10.86 -0.23
C GLN A 224 28.18 -11.18 0.25
N LYS A 225 27.52 -10.15 0.79
CA LYS A 225 26.13 -10.29 1.27
C LYS A 225 25.24 -10.50 0.05
N ASP A 226 24.37 -11.49 0.17
CA ASP A 226 23.43 -11.99 -0.82
C ASP A 226 22.26 -12.50 0.01
N SER A 227 21.16 -11.75 -0.03
CA SER A 227 20.08 -11.81 0.97
C SER A 227 18.98 -12.79 0.59
N ASP A 228 18.73 -12.92 -0.70
CA ASP A 228 17.76 -13.81 -1.36
C ASP A 228 18.41 -15.12 -1.88
N VAL A 229 19.75 -15.15 -2.00
CA VAL A 229 20.56 -16.32 -2.40
C VAL A 229 20.36 -16.69 -3.86
N ASP A 230 20.22 -15.68 -4.72
CA ASP A 230 20.10 -15.84 -6.17
C ASP A 230 21.48 -15.90 -6.87
N GLY A 231 22.53 -15.45 -6.17
CA GLY A 231 23.92 -15.41 -6.64
C GLY A 231 24.41 -14.02 -7.03
N MET A 232 23.55 -13.01 -7.08
CA MET A 232 23.89 -11.60 -7.18
C MET A 232 24.12 -11.04 -5.76
N GLY A 233 25.10 -10.16 -5.58
CA GLY A 233 25.34 -9.55 -4.28
C GLY A 233 24.42 -8.36 -4.03
N ASP A 234 23.99 -8.16 -2.78
CA ASP A 234 23.13 -7.05 -2.32
C ASP A 234 23.51 -5.65 -2.86
N LYS A 235 24.78 -5.46 -3.25
CA LYS A 235 25.32 -4.18 -3.69
C LYS A 235 25.10 -3.90 -5.18
N CYS A 236 25.01 -4.95 -5.98
CA CYS A 236 24.75 -4.88 -7.43
C CYS A 236 23.38 -5.46 -7.77
N ASP A 237 22.67 -6.01 -6.80
CA ASP A 237 21.32 -6.56 -6.93
C ASP A 237 20.24 -5.46 -6.81
N PRO A 238 19.36 -5.30 -7.82
CA PRO A 238 18.28 -4.33 -7.81
C PRO A 238 17.06 -4.75 -6.96
N ASP A 239 16.92 -6.01 -6.54
CA ASP A 239 15.82 -6.58 -5.72
C ASP A 239 16.36 -7.59 -4.68
N ILE A 240 16.96 -7.09 -3.59
CA ILE A 240 17.74 -7.94 -2.65
C ILE A 240 16.92 -8.94 -1.82
N ASP A 241 15.59 -8.94 -1.93
CA ASP A 241 14.75 -9.93 -1.25
C ASP A 241 13.80 -10.72 -2.17
N ASP A 242 13.95 -10.52 -3.49
CA ASP A 242 13.34 -11.29 -4.58
C ASP A 242 11.80 -11.32 -4.46
N ASP A 243 11.22 -10.21 -4.00
CA ASP A 243 9.78 -10.05 -3.79
C ASP A 243 9.04 -9.37 -4.96
N SER A 244 9.80 -9.02 -6.01
CA SER A 244 9.39 -8.31 -7.22
C SER A 244 9.14 -6.80 -7.02
N VAL A 245 9.63 -6.21 -5.93
CA VAL A 245 9.62 -4.77 -5.69
C VAL A 245 11.07 -4.29 -5.59
N LEU A 246 11.51 -3.52 -6.59
CA LEU A 246 12.87 -2.99 -6.63
C LEU A 246 13.23 -2.23 -5.34
N ASN A 247 14.49 -2.35 -4.91
CA ASN A 247 15.04 -1.72 -3.70
C ASN A 247 14.71 -0.23 -3.54
N ALA A 248 14.61 0.50 -4.66
CA ALA A 248 14.31 1.94 -4.67
C ALA A 248 12.85 2.27 -4.36
N ALA A 249 11.93 1.34 -4.64
CA ALA A 249 10.50 1.43 -4.38
C ALA A 249 10.08 0.65 -3.13
N ASP A 250 10.94 -0.22 -2.61
CA ASP A 250 10.64 -1.11 -1.51
C ASP A 250 10.79 -0.43 -0.13
N ASN A 251 9.71 -0.46 0.66
CA ASN A 251 9.67 0.03 2.03
C ASN A 251 10.29 -0.94 3.05
N CYS A 252 10.77 -2.11 2.62
CA CYS A 252 11.38 -3.13 3.44
C CYS A 252 12.60 -3.87 2.88
N SER A 253 13.13 -3.52 1.70
CA SER A 253 14.39 -3.94 1.02
C SER A 253 14.97 -5.33 1.29
N ALA A 254 15.25 -5.70 2.54
CA ALA A 254 15.85 -6.99 2.91
C ALA A 254 14.85 -7.98 3.53
N VAL A 255 13.55 -7.75 3.41
CA VAL A 255 12.49 -8.57 3.99
C VAL A 255 11.28 -8.61 3.05
N ALA A 256 11.22 -9.66 2.23
CA ALA A 256 10.16 -9.85 1.24
C ALA A 256 8.76 -9.52 1.76
N ASN A 257 8.15 -8.52 1.16
CA ASN A 257 6.85 -7.96 1.47
C ASN A 257 6.23 -7.28 0.25
N ARG A 258 6.03 -8.05 -0.80
CA ARG A 258 5.42 -7.64 -2.07
C ARG A 258 4.17 -6.75 -1.95
N ASP A 259 3.39 -6.83 -0.86
CA ASP A 259 2.20 -5.99 -0.63
C ASP A 259 2.51 -4.55 -0.21
N GLN A 260 3.76 -4.24 0.14
CA GLN A 260 4.27 -2.92 0.53
C GLN A 260 3.41 -2.25 1.62
N ALA A 261 2.79 -3.06 2.49
CA ALA A 261 1.92 -2.55 3.54
C ALA A 261 2.69 -1.65 4.52
N ASP A 262 2.22 -0.41 4.74
CA ASP A 262 2.76 0.57 5.70
C ASP A 262 1.57 1.24 6.42
N ASP A 263 1.02 0.51 7.40
CA ASP A 263 -0.25 0.86 8.03
C ASP A 263 -0.21 2.17 8.84
N ASP A 264 0.96 2.52 9.40
CA ASP A 264 1.15 3.75 10.17
C ASP A 264 1.76 4.91 9.36
N GLY A 265 2.17 4.64 8.11
CA GLY A 265 2.59 5.62 7.11
C GLY A 265 3.91 6.28 7.47
N ASP A 266 4.79 5.56 8.17
CA ASP A 266 6.10 6.07 8.60
C ASP A 266 7.21 5.86 7.56
N GLY A 267 6.90 5.12 6.49
CA GLY A 267 7.78 4.79 5.38
C GLY A 267 8.59 3.50 5.57
N LEU A 268 8.39 2.76 6.67
CA LEU A 268 8.89 1.40 6.84
C LEU A 268 7.72 0.43 6.70
N GLY A 269 7.88 -0.61 5.89
CA GLY A 269 6.83 -1.60 5.72
C GLY A 269 6.58 -2.42 6.99
N ASP A 270 5.35 -2.89 7.15
CA ASP A 270 4.88 -3.68 8.29
C ASP A 270 5.73 -4.94 8.54
N ALA A 271 6.35 -5.49 7.48
CA ALA A 271 7.17 -6.70 7.53
C ALA A 271 8.52 -6.51 8.25
N CYS A 272 9.15 -5.36 8.04
CA CYS A 272 10.45 -5.00 8.61
C CYS A 272 10.32 -3.97 9.74
N ASP A 273 9.14 -3.40 9.96
CA ASP A 273 8.94 -2.44 11.04
C ASP A 273 8.89 -3.11 12.42
N THR A 274 9.92 -2.77 13.20
CA THR A 274 10.07 -3.22 14.58
C THR A 274 9.24 -2.39 15.57
N ARG A 275 8.67 -1.26 15.13
CA ARG A 275 7.92 -0.30 15.93
C ARG A 275 6.55 0.02 15.32
N TYR A 276 5.82 -1.01 14.88
CA TYR A 276 4.44 -0.81 14.42
C TYR A 276 3.65 -0.01 15.46
N CYS A 277 3.22 1.19 15.10
CA CYS A 277 2.58 2.09 16.05
C CYS A 277 1.58 3.04 15.38
N VAL A 278 0.29 2.70 15.46
CA VAL A 278 -0.77 3.52 14.83
C VAL A 278 -0.83 4.91 15.45
N VAL A 279 -0.39 5.92 14.69
CA VAL A 279 -0.33 7.31 15.12
C VAL A 279 -1.71 7.96 15.06
N LEU A 280 -2.30 8.21 16.23
CA LEU A 280 -3.61 8.88 16.31
C LEU A 280 -3.53 10.40 16.26
N ASN A 281 -2.36 10.97 16.56
CA ASN A 281 -2.12 12.41 16.57
C ASN A 281 -0.76 12.72 15.96
N ARG A 282 -0.76 13.38 14.80
CA ARG A 282 0.46 13.76 14.06
C ARG A 282 1.37 14.72 14.81
N ASP A 283 0.84 15.51 15.76
CA ASP A 283 1.65 16.39 16.60
C ASP A 283 2.44 15.61 17.68
N HIS A 284 2.01 14.38 17.96
CA HIS A 284 2.58 13.49 18.97
C HIS A 284 2.75 12.07 18.42
N PRO A 285 3.64 11.86 17.42
CA PRO A 285 3.77 10.58 16.72
C PRO A 285 4.20 9.42 17.64
N ASN A 286 4.85 9.72 18.77
CA ASN A 286 5.25 8.71 19.75
C ASN A 286 4.13 8.29 20.71
N ASP A 287 2.95 8.93 20.66
CA ASP A 287 1.75 8.57 21.44
C ASP A 287 0.78 7.79 20.55
N CYS A 288 1.14 6.54 20.30
CA CYS A 288 0.58 5.70 19.26
C CYS A 288 0.16 4.32 19.80
N LEU A 289 -0.66 3.60 19.03
CA LEU A 289 -1.22 2.31 19.42
C LEU A 289 -0.44 1.15 18.80
N ASP A 290 0.43 0.53 19.60
CA ASP A 290 1.24 -0.64 19.20
C ASP A 290 0.48 -1.97 19.47
N PRO A 291 0.17 -2.81 18.45
CA PRO A 291 -0.46 -4.12 18.59
C PRO A 291 0.39 -5.17 19.32
N LYS A 292 1.72 -5.03 19.31
CA LYS A 292 2.65 -5.88 20.07
C LYS A 292 2.71 -5.46 21.55
N ALA A 293 2.22 -4.27 21.90
CA ALA A 293 2.12 -3.80 23.29
C ALA A 293 0.87 -4.35 24.03
N PRO A 294 0.82 -4.22 25.38
CA PRO A 294 -0.38 -4.48 26.15
C PRO A 294 -1.59 -3.65 25.67
N PHE A 295 -2.80 -4.13 25.95
CA PHE A 295 -4.03 -3.49 25.46
C PHE A 295 -4.09 -2.00 25.79
N SER A 296 -4.20 -1.18 24.75
CA SER A 296 -4.26 0.28 24.83
C SER A 296 -5.37 0.82 23.93
N VAL A 297 -5.93 1.97 24.32
CA VAL A 297 -6.94 2.69 23.55
C VAL A 297 -6.52 4.14 23.37
N GLY A 298 -7.03 4.77 22.32
CA GLY A 298 -6.80 6.18 22.04
C GLY A 298 -8.05 6.88 21.52
N THR A 299 -7.98 8.21 21.48
CA THR A 299 -9.14 9.06 21.14
C THR A 299 -8.80 10.16 20.13
N GLY A 300 -7.61 10.13 19.51
CA GLY A 300 -7.18 11.17 18.55
C GLY A 300 -6.77 12.50 19.19
N GLY A 301 -6.72 12.60 20.52
CA GLY A 301 -6.18 13.77 21.22
C GLY A 301 -7.18 14.92 21.37
N THR A 302 -7.17 15.89 20.45
CA THR A 302 -7.95 17.14 20.59
C THR A 302 -8.93 17.35 19.44
N ILE A 303 -10.18 17.69 19.76
CA ILE A 303 -11.22 18.11 18.81
C ILE A 303 -11.61 19.57 19.10
N SER A 304 -11.61 20.41 18.07
CA SER A 304 -12.13 21.78 18.15
C SER A 304 -13.57 21.83 17.61
N VAL A 305 -14.45 22.53 18.33
CA VAL A 305 -15.83 22.84 17.91
C VAL A 305 -16.10 24.33 17.98
N GLU A 306 -16.72 24.87 16.93
CA GLU A 306 -16.85 26.32 16.76
C GLU A 306 -17.78 27.00 17.78
N LYS A 307 -18.78 26.27 18.27
CA LYS A 307 -19.82 26.79 19.15
C LYS A 307 -20.41 25.71 20.05
N THR A 308 -21.01 26.15 21.15
CA THR A 308 -21.81 25.29 22.02
C THR A 308 -23.00 24.69 21.27
N GLY A 309 -23.47 23.53 21.71
CA GLY A 309 -24.58 22.84 21.04
C GLY A 309 -24.16 21.92 19.88
N MET A 310 -22.91 21.98 19.42
CA MET A 310 -22.40 21.09 18.38
C MET A 310 -22.03 19.73 19.00
N ALA A 311 -22.80 18.71 18.64
CA ALA A 311 -22.60 17.37 19.13
C ALA A 311 -21.25 16.80 18.63
N VAL A 312 -20.47 16.25 19.54
CA VAL A 312 -19.22 15.54 19.28
C VAL A 312 -19.48 14.07 19.54
N ARG A 313 -19.22 13.25 18.52
CA ARG A 313 -19.12 11.79 18.69
C ARG A 313 -17.67 11.49 19.07
N PRO A 314 -17.37 11.08 20.32
CA PRO A 314 -16.00 10.79 20.72
C PRO A 314 -15.48 9.61 19.90
N PRO A 315 -14.34 9.71 19.20
CA PRO A 315 -13.77 8.56 18.51
C PRO A 315 -13.12 7.60 19.50
N LEU A 316 -13.05 6.32 19.15
CA LEU A 316 -12.41 5.27 19.95
C LEU A 316 -11.53 4.42 19.06
N PHE A 317 -10.24 4.43 19.35
CA PHE A 317 -9.24 3.59 18.70
C PHE A 317 -8.69 2.57 19.70
N ALA A 318 -8.25 1.40 19.25
CA ALA A 318 -7.50 0.49 20.12
C ALA A 318 -6.45 -0.29 19.34
N ASN A 319 -5.38 -0.71 20.02
CA ASN A 319 -4.30 -1.52 19.44
C ASN A 319 -4.69 -3.00 19.20
N ARG A 320 -5.98 -3.28 19.09
CA ARG A 320 -6.51 -4.61 18.78
C ARG A 320 -7.58 -4.42 17.72
N ASN A 321 -7.47 -5.14 16.61
CA ASN A 321 -8.47 -5.09 15.55
C ASN A 321 -9.57 -6.14 15.81
N GLY A 322 -10.83 -5.75 15.73
CA GLY A 322 -11.99 -6.66 15.88
C GLY A 322 -12.19 -7.25 17.28
N ALA A 323 -11.43 -6.82 18.29
CA ALA A 323 -11.61 -7.31 19.64
C ALA A 323 -12.85 -6.70 20.31
N ALA A 324 -13.61 -7.51 21.05
CA ALA A 324 -14.74 -7.01 21.81
C ALA A 324 -14.26 -6.14 22.99
N ILE A 325 -14.65 -4.86 23.03
CA ILE A 325 -14.26 -3.88 24.05
C ILE A 325 -15.52 -3.29 24.69
N GLU A 326 -15.58 -3.31 26.02
CA GLU A 326 -16.53 -2.54 26.81
C GLU A 326 -15.95 -1.15 27.09
N TYR A 327 -16.75 -0.09 26.96
CA TYR A 327 -16.30 1.28 27.20
C TYR A 327 -17.21 2.03 28.18
N THR A 328 -16.63 3.00 28.88
CA THR A 328 -17.34 3.99 29.70
C THR A 328 -16.70 5.37 29.51
N TRP A 329 -17.45 6.30 28.95
CA TRP A 329 -17.09 7.71 28.80
C TRP A 329 -17.52 8.54 30.02
N THR A 330 -16.65 9.45 30.44
CA THR A 330 -16.90 10.36 31.56
C THR A 330 -16.36 11.75 31.26
N VAL A 331 -17.04 12.80 31.71
CA VAL A 331 -16.51 14.17 31.67
C VAL A 331 -15.72 14.40 32.96
N VAL A 332 -14.39 14.52 32.86
CA VAL A 332 -13.50 14.69 34.02
C VAL A 332 -13.14 16.15 34.27
N LYS A 333 -13.14 16.98 33.22
CA LYS A 333 -12.94 18.43 33.31
C LYS A 333 -13.97 19.15 32.45
N ARG A 334 -14.50 20.26 32.97
CA ARG A 334 -15.44 21.13 32.24
C ARG A 334 -15.32 22.59 32.71
N PRO A 335 -15.72 23.56 31.88
CA PRO A 335 -15.75 24.98 32.24
C PRO A 335 -16.67 25.26 33.44
N SER A 336 -16.40 26.36 34.16
CA SER A 336 -17.23 26.76 35.29
C SER A 336 -18.67 27.02 34.87
N GLY A 337 -19.63 26.44 35.60
CA GLY A 337 -21.06 26.55 35.31
C GLY A 337 -21.56 25.64 34.17
N SER A 338 -20.71 24.77 33.63
CA SER A 338 -21.12 23.70 32.72
C SER A 338 -21.74 22.52 33.48
N THR A 339 -22.77 21.95 32.88
CA THR A 339 -23.47 20.73 33.30
C THR A 339 -23.42 19.63 32.25
N ALA A 340 -22.66 19.82 31.17
CA ALA A 340 -22.55 18.86 30.08
C ALA A 340 -22.08 17.48 30.58
N VAL A 341 -22.66 16.45 29.96
CA VAL A 341 -22.40 15.04 30.20
C VAL A 341 -22.30 14.33 28.84
N VAL A 342 -21.71 13.14 28.84
CA VAL A 342 -21.78 12.24 27.68
C VAL A 342 -23.08 11.45 27.76
N GLU A 343 -23.92 11.60 26.74
CA GLU A 343 -25.11 10.77 26.53
C GLU A 343 -24.69 9.38 26.05
N ASN A 344 -25.39 8.33 26.49
CA ASN A 344 -25.03 6.93 26.25
C ASN A 344 -23.55 6.62 26.57
N PRO A 345 -23.08 6.92 27.79
CA PRO A 345 -21.66 6.87 28.11
C PRO A 345 -21.10 5.45 28.14
N LYS A 346 -21.95 4.41 28.16
CA LYS A 346 -21.53 3.01 28.33
C LYS A 346 -22.03 2.16 27.18
N GLY A 347 -21.20 1.25 26.71
CA GLY A 347 -21.55 0.30 25.68
C GLY A 347 -20.43 -0.69 25.41
N ALA A 348 -20.54 -1.38 24.29
CA ALA A 348 -19.50 -2.27 23.78
C ALA A 348 -19.35 -2.11 22.27
N VAL A 349 -18.15 -2.38 21.78
CA VAL A 349 -17.79 -2.38 20.37
C VAL A 349 -17.09 -3.70 20.03
N THR A 350 -17.30 -4.22 18.83
CA THR A 350 -16.70 -5.49 18.37
C THR A 350 -16.12 -5.40 16.97
N TYR A 351 -16.34 -4.29 16.29
CA TYR A 351 -15.93 -4.08 14.91
C TYR A 351 -15.13 -2.79 14.82
N SER A 352 -13.99 -2.86 14.12
CA SER A 352 -13.11 -1.74 13.85
C SER A 352 -12.72 -1.72 12.37
N ARG A 353 -12.42 -0.52 11.86
CA ARG A 353 -11.80 -0.27 10.56
C ARG A 353 -10.59 0.62 10.80
N HIS A 354 -9.42 0.24 10.28
CA HIS A 354 -8.15 0.96 10.51
C HIS A 354 -7.99 1.39 11.98
N TRP A 355 -8.15 0.43 12.90
CA TRP A 355 -8.00 0.63 14.35
C TRP A 355 -9.07 1.50 15.04
N GLU A 356 -9.95 2.17 14.29
CA GLU A 356 -11.11 2.89 14.82
C GLU A 356 -12.31 1.97 15.00
N TYR A 357 -12.88 1.97 16.21
CA TYR A 357 -14.02 1.16 16.56
C TYR A 357 -15.36 1.83 16.25
N GLN A 358 -16.24 1.07 15.59
CA GLN A 358 -17.58 1.51 15.27
C GLN A 358 -18.54 1.24 16.43
N TYR A 359 -19.23 2.28 16.89
CA TYR A 359 -20.25 2.15 17.91
C TYR A 359 -21.51 1.46 17.36
N VAL A 360 -22.06 0.54 18.14
CA VAL A 360 -23.30 -0.17 17.82
C VAL A 360 -24.52 0.76 18.04
N ASP A 361 -25.53 0.61 17.18
CA ASP A 361 -26.78 1.37 17.24
C ASP A 361 -27.47 1.33 18.61
N GLY A 362 -27.99 2.48 19.02
CA GLY A 362 -28.68 2.66 20.31
C GLY A 362 -27.76 2.87 21.53
N SER A 363 -26.44 2.70 21.38
CA SER A 363 -25.45 2.93 22.46
C SER A 363 -24.38 3.97 22.09
N VAL A 364 -24.60 4.72 21.01
CA VAL A 364 -23.63 5.69 20.49
C VAL A 364 -23.37 6.82 21.51
N PRO A 365 -22.14 6.98 22.00
CA PRO A 365 -21.81 8.07 22.90
C PRO A 365 -21.87 9.39 22.15
N ASN A 366 -22.52 10.37 22.77
CA ASN A 366 -22.70 11.69 22.19
C ASN A 366 -22.43 12.76 23.26
N PHE A 367 -21.55 13.70 22.96
CA PHE A 367 -21.21 14.79 23.87
C PHE A 367 -21.67 16.12 23.30
N ASN A 368 -22.46 16.86 24.07
CA ASN A 368 -22.93 18.18 23.66
C ASN A 368 -22.41 19.26 24.62
N PRO A 369 -21.45 20.11 24.21
CA PRO A 369 -20.92 21.16 25.06
C PRO A 369 -21.95 22.28 25.26
N ASP A 370 -22.17 22.66 26.52
CA ASP A 370 -23.15 23.67 26.93
C ASP A 370 -22.54 25.05 27.23
N LYS A 371 -21.19 25.15 27.28
CA LYS A 371 -20.40 26.36 27.53
C LYS A 371 -19.17 26.40 26.62
N GLU A 372 -18.69 27.60 26.36
CA GLU A 372 -17.38 27.80 25.73
C GLU A 372 -16.26 27.46 26.72
N GLY A 373 -15.12 27.04 26.19
CA GLY A 373 -13.94 26.63 26.96
C GLY A 373 -13.51 25.20 26.69
N GLU A 374 -12.66 24.67 27.58
CA GLU A 374 -12.06 23.35 27.43
C GLU A 374 -12.78 22.30 28.26
N TYR A 375 -13.05 21.16 27.63
CA TYR A 375 -13.55 19.95 28.25
C TYR A 375 -12.53 18.82 28.12
N GLU A 376 -12.52 17.93 29.09
CA GLU A 376 -11.74 16.69 29.05
C GLU A 376 -12.71 15.53 29.28
N LEU A 377 -12.81 14.68 28.27
CA LEU A 377 -13.59 13.46 28.30
C LEU A 377 -12.61 12.30 28.45
N GLN A 378 -12.87 11.42 29.41
CA GLN A 378 -12.06 10.23 29.62
C GLN A 378 -12.86 9.00 29.23
N VAL A 379 -12.27 8.14 28.40
CA VAL A 379 -12.77 6.79 28.12
C VAL A 379 -12.01 5.79 28.98
N SER A 380 -12.74 4.97 29.72
CA SER A 380 -12.20 3.77 30.36
C SER A 380 -12.73 2.55 29.62
N THR A 381 -11.83 1.68 29.19
CA THR A 381 -12.15 0.51 28.38
C THR A 381 -11.68 -0.78 29.03
N ARG A 382 -12.32 -1.88 28.63
CA ARG A 382 -11.89 -3.22 29.00
C ARG A 382 -12.16 -4.21 27.87
N LEU A 383 -11.18 -5.06 27.54
CA LEU A 383 -11.41 -6.20 26.66
C LEU A 383 -12.42 -7.16 27.29
N ALA A 384 -13.45 -7.56 26.55
CA ALA A 384 -14.47 -8.52 26.99
C ALA A 384 -13.89 -9.94 27.16
N PHE A 385 -12.89 -10.28 26.34
CA PHE A 385 -12.12 -11.51 26.43
C PHE A 385 -10.68 -11.22 26.85
N ALA A 386 -9.95 -12.23 27.35
CA ALA A 386 -8.54 -12.06 27.67
C ALA A 386 -7.71 -12.03 26.39
N ASP A 387 -6.72 -11.14 26.35
CA ASP A 387 -5.71 -11.14 25.30
C ASP A 387 -4.88 -12.44 25.36
N ARG A 388 -4.46 -12.93 24.20
CA ARG A 388 -3.72 -14.20 24.09
C ARG A 388 -2.29 -14.07 24.66
N VAL A 389 -1.66 -12.92 24.46
CA VAL A 389 -0.29 -12.61 24.86
C VAL A 389 -0.27 -11.96 26.25
N PHE A 390 -1.19 -11.03 26.51
CA PHE A 390 -1.28 -10.26 27.75
C PHE A 390 -2.59 -10.51 28.53
N PRO A 391 -2.85 -11.73 29.03
CA PRO A 391 -4.16 -12.11 29.59
C PRO A 391 -4.58 -11.30 30.83
N ASN A 392 -3.61 -10.67 31.51
CA ASN A 392 -3.84 -9.89 32.73
C ASN A 392 -4.00 -8.38 32.47
N GLU A 393 -3.65 -7.89 31.28
CA GLU A 393 -3.64 -6.46 30.94
C GLU A 393 -4.79 -6.15 29.99
N ARG A 394 -5.98 -6.03 30.57
CA ARG A 394 -7.24 -5.97 29.81
C ARG A 394 -7.94 -4.61 29.85
N ALA A 395 -7.38 -3.63 30.55
CA ALA A 395 -8.03 -2.34 30.75
C ALA A 395 -7.11 -1.22 30.27
N SER A 396 -7.70 -0.21 29.64
CA SER A 396 -7.00 0.98 29.20
C SER A 396 -7.84 2.23 29.45
N VAL A 397 -7.18 3.38 29.53
CA VAL A 397 -7.80 4.67 29.75
C VAL A 397 -7.15 5.68 28.82
N SER A 398 -7.97 6.50 28.16
CA SER A 398 -7.48 7.58 27.29
C SER A 398 -8.37 8.82 27.44
N SER A 399 -7.81 9.98 27.06
CA SER A 399 -8.47 11.27 27.23
C SER A 399 -8.62 11.99 25.89
N LEU A 400 -9.82 12.50 25.66
CA LEU A 400 -10.20 13.35 24.54
C LEU A 400 -10.39 14.78 25.04
N PHE A 401 -9.68 15.72 24.45
CA PHE A 401 -9.79 17.14 24.76
C PHE A 401 -10.75 17.81 23.76
N VAL A 402 -11.78 18.49 24.24
CA VAL A 402 -12.72 19.23 23.39
C VAL A 402 -12.60 20.72 23.67
N LYS A 403 -12.19 21.48 22.65
CA LYS A 403 -12.09 22.95 22.71
C LYS A 403 -13.31 23.58 22.06
N VAL A 404 -14.03 24.41 22.80
CA VAL A 404 -15.28 25.04 22.35
C VAL A 404 -15.11 26.54 22.26
N GLY A 405 -15.19 27.08 21.05
CA GLY A 405 -15.09 28.52 20.78
C GLY A 405 -14.37 28.81 19.46
N LYS A 406 -14.35 30.09 19.06
CA LYS A 406 -13.59 30.51 17.88
C LYS A 406 -12.11 30.58 18.22
N ASP A 407 -11.31 29.73 17.57
CA ASP A 407 -9.87 29.89 17.57
C ASP A 407 -9.51 31.21 16.86
N GLU A 408 -8.95 32.16 17.61
CA GLU A 408 -8.22 33.27 17.00
C GLU A 408 -6.91 32.69 16.43
N ALA A 409 -6.95 32.35 15.14
CA ALA A 409 -5.87 31.94 14.24
C ALA A 409 -5.58 30.43 14.10
N GLY A 410 -5.73 29.95 12.86
CA GLY A 410 -5.11 28.71 12.37
C GLY A 410 -6.07 27.82 11.58
N SER A 411 -5.97 27.83 10.25
CA SER A 411 -6.69 26.93 9.36
C SER A 411 -6.38 25.45 9.65
N GLY A 412 -7.41 24.63 9.85
CA GLY A 412 -7.28 23.16 9.87
C GLY A 412 -8.58 22.44 10.20
N CYS A 413 -9.10 21.71 9.20
CA CYS A 413 -10.20 20.74 9.24
C CYS A 413 -11.63 21.28 9.47
N THR A 414 -12.34 21.49 8.36
CA THR A 414 -13.80 21.64 8.31
C THR A 414 -14.48 20.36 8.79
N SER A 415 -15.21 20.44 9.91
CA SER A 415 -16.21 19.44 10.26
C SER A 415 -17.40 19.54 9.31
N LEU A 416 -17.84 18.41 8.75
CA LEU A 416 -19.08 18.30 8.00
C LEU A 416 -20.26 18.34 8.99
N PRO A 417 -21.17 19.33 8.89
CA PRO A 417 -22.39 19.32 9.69
C PRO A 417 -23.37 18.29 9.12
N ALA A 418 -23.94 17.48 10.00
CA ALA A 418 -25.08 16.63 9.67
C ALA A 418 -26.30 17.50 9.32
N GLY A 419 -26.74 17.41 8.06
CA GLY A 419 -28.08 17.84 7.64
C GLY A 419 -28.15 19.21 6.96
N GLY A 420 -28.13 19.21 5.63
CA GLY A 420 -28.49 20.36 4.80
C GLY A 420 -28.60 19.98 3.32
N SER A 421 -29.81 19.69 2.86
CA SER A 421 -30.10 19.45 1.46
C SER A 421 -29.75 20.64 0.57
N VAL A 422 -29.17 20.32 -0.58
CA VAL A 422 -28.70 21.13 -1.71
C VAL A 422 -29.55 22.38 -2.01
N ALA A 423 -28.91 23.56 -2.00
CA ALA A 423 -29.11 24.58 -3.04
C ALA A 423 -28.00 25.65 -3.00
N ALA A 424 -27.41 25.90 -4.18
CA ALA A 424 -26.79 27.15 -4.64
C ALA A 424 -25.24 27.27 -4.64
N LEU A 425 -24.72 27.22 -5.88
CA LEU A 425 -23.63 28.04 -6.48
C LEU A 425 -22.19 27.70 -6.02
N GLY A 426 -21.21 27.41 -6.88
CA GLY A 426 -21.01 27.77 -8.27
C GLY A 426 -19.88 28.81 -8.40
N ALA A 427 -18.73 28.36 -8.92
CA ALA A 427 -17.62 29.11 -9.53
C ALA A 427 -16.65 29.95 -8.67
N GLY A 428 -15.34 29.73 -8.89
CA GLY A 428 -14.23 30.56 -8.40
C GLY A 428 -12.86 29.85 -8.46
N VAL A 429 -12.43 29.37 -9.63
CA VAL A 429 -11.30 29.91 -10.43
C VAL A 429 -9.89 29.56 -9.91
N LEU A 430 -9.20 28.80 -10.77
CA LEU A 430 -7.78 28.53 -10.89
C LEU A 430 -6.89 29.80 -10.84
N GLY A 431 -5.73 29.73 -10.21
CA GLY A 431 -4.71 30.79 -10.29
C GLY A 431 -3.35 30.37 -9.72
N LEU A 432 -2.54 29.71 -10.55
CA LEU A 432 -1.10 29.57 -10.39
C LEU A 432 -0.42 30.89 -9.98
N LEU A 433 0.60 30.83 -9.13
CA LEU A 433 1.91 31.42 -9.42
C LEU A 433 3.01 30.89 -8.47
N LEU A 434 3.95 30.20 -9.09
CA LEU A 434 5.29 29.85 -8.63
C LEU A 434 5.98 31.01 -7.87
N ARG A 435 6.70 30.68 -6.80
CA ARG A 435 8.00 31.32 -6.52
C ARG A 435 8.94 30.40 -5.74
N ARG A 436 9.85 29.78 -6.50
CA ARG A 436 11.17 29.32 -6.05
C ARG A 436 11.88 30.43 -5.27
N ARG A 437 12.54 30.08 -4.16
CA ARG A 437 13.81 30.71 -3.76
C ARG A 437 14.81 29.66 -3.30
N LYS A 438 15.90 29.58 -4.08
CA LYS A 438 17.15 28.85 -3.80
C LYS A 438 17.83 29.36 -2.52
N LYS A 439 18.57 28.44 -1.91
CA LYS A 439 19.62 28.62 -0.88
C LYS A 439 20.51 29.84 -1.12
N ALA A 440 20.94 30.46 -0.02
CA ALA A 440 22.35 30.73 0.24
C ALA A 440 22.75 29.87 1.44
#